data_AF-G7YRN7-F1
#
_entry.id   AF-G7YRN7-F1
#
_cell.length_a   1.000
_cell.length_b   1.000
_cell.length_c   1.000
_cell.angle_alpha   90.00
_cell.angle_beta   90.00
_cell.angle_gamma   90.00
#
_symmetry.space_group_name_H-M   'P 1'
#
loop_
_entity.id
_entity.type
_entity.pdbx_description
1 polymer ?
#
loop_
_entity_poly.entity_id
_entity_poly.type
_entity_poly.pdbx_seq_one_letter_code
_entity_poly.pdbx_strand_id
1 'polypeptide(L)' 'MSADGNTEVGLITKQWSNIIQEMYTDADNFGIAFPMDLDVRIKATLIGAVFLIDFMFFEDNQPHRSDD' A
#
# COMPACT_ATOMS: atom_id res chain seq x y z
N MET A 1 0.55 -14.32 3.20
CA MET A 1 0.14 -15.66 3.66
C MET A 1 1.32 -16.31 4.36
N SER A 2 1.08 -17.14 5.37
CA SER A 2 2.11 -17.98 6.01
C SER A 2 2.70 -18.97 5.00
N ALA A 3 3.82 -19.62 5.36
CA ALA A 3 4.50 -20.60 4.52
C ALA A 3 3.60 -21.79 4.12
N ASP A 4 2.55 -22.05 4.89
CA ASP A 4 1.52 -23.06 4.63
C ASP A 4 0.33 -22.56 3.78
N GLY A 5 0.33 -21.27 3.41
CA GLY A 5 -0.75 -20.63 2.64
C GLY A 5 -2.06 -20.45 3.40
N ASN A 6 -2.18 -21.02 4.60
CA ASN A 6 -3.44 -21.17 5.32
C ASN A 6 -3.59 -20.17 6.47
N THR A 7 -2.48 -19.60 6.94
CA THR A 7 -2.50 -18.56 7.98
C THR A 7 -2.40 -17.16 7.34
N GLU A 8 -3.39 -16.31 7.63
CA GLU A 8 -3.36 -14.90 7.28
C GLU A 8 -2.38 -14.16 8.19
N VAL A 9 -1.34 -13.56 7.59
CA VAL A 9 -0.27 -12.86 8.33
C VAL A 9 -0.49 -11.35 8.39
N GLY A 10 -1.55 -10.86 7.76
CA GLY A 10 -1.87 -9.44 7.66
C GLY A 10 -2.65 -9.15 6.38
N LEU A 11 -3.33 -8.00 6.39
CA LEU A 11 -4.19 -7.52 5.33
C LEU A 11 -3.70 -6.13 4.91
N ILE A 12 -3.48 -5.96 3.61
CA ILE A 12 -3.24 -4.66 2.99
C ILE A 12 -4.51 -4.29 2.24
N THR A 13 -5.09 -3.13 2.53
CA THR A 13 -6.26 -2.61 1.82
C THR A 13 -5.96 -1.23 1.27
N LYS A 14 -6.39 -0.97 0.03
CA LYS A 14 -6.43 0.39 -0.48
C LYS A 14 -7.70 1.05 0.08
N GLN A 15 -7.53 2.11 0.87
CA GLN A 15 -8.64 2.82 1.48
C GLN A 15 -9.21 3.81 0.47
N TRP A 16 -10.38 3.47 -0.08
CA TRP A 16 -11.11 4.32 -1.02
C TRP A 16 -12.27 5.04 -0.34
N SER A 17 -11.99 5.75 0.76
CA SER A 17 -13.03 6.51 1.44
C SER A 17 -13.16 7.89 0.81
N ASN A 18 -14.08 7.96 -0.16
CA ASN A 18 -14.62 9.16 -0.83
C ASN A 18 -13.93 9.56 -2.14
N ILE A 19 -14.71 9.68 -3.22
CA ILE A 19 -14.31 10.41 -4.42
C ILE A 19 -14.21 11.94 -4.18
N ILE A 20 -14.83 12.54 -3.15
CA ILE A 20 -15.39 13.91 -3.35
C ILE A 20 -14.80 15.08 -2.57
N GLN A 21 -14.15 14.95 -1.40
CA GLN A 21 -13.88 16.18 -0.62
C GLN A 21 -12.47 16.77 -0.73
N GLU A 22 -11.42 15.99 -1.01
CA GLU A 22 -10.06 16.54 -0.98
C GLU A 22 -9.18 15.97 -2.09
N MET A 23 -9.35 16.51 -3.29
CA MET A 23 -8.29 16.56 -4.31
C MET A 23 -7.09 17.34 -3.74
N TYR A 24 -6.29 16.73 -2.87
CA TYR A 24 -5.18 17.46 -2.24
C TYR A 24 -3.82 16.73 -2.22
N THR A 25 -3.74 15.42 -2.48
CA THR A 25 -2.44 14.75 -2.67
C THR A 25 -2.58 13.57 -3.63
N ASP A 26 -1.70 13.43 -4.62
CA ASP A 26 -1.59 12.30 -5.57
C ASP A 26 -1.13 10.99 -4.87
N ALA A 27 -1.23 10.94 -3.54
CA ALA A 27 -0.77 9.85 -2.70
C ALA A 27 -1.92 8.88 -2.45
N ASP A 28 -1.68 7.61 -2.73
CA ASP A 28 -2.63 6.56 -2.44
C ASP A 28 -2.65 6.20 -0.95
N ASN A 29 -3.85 6.16 -0.36
CA ASN A 29 -4.02 5.79 1.04
C ASN A 29 -4.11 4.26 1.19
N PHE A 30 -3.03 3.64 1.65
CA PHE A 30 -2.99 2.22 2.01
C PHE A 30 -3.13 2.01 3.52
N GLY A 31 -4.04 1.12 3.91
CA GLY A 31 -4.16 0.61 5.27
C GLY A 31 -3.49 -0.75 5.42
N ILE A 32 -2.82 -0.98 6.56
CA ILE A 32 -2.24 -2.27 6.92
C ILE A 32 -2.81 -2.71 8.27
N ALA A 33 -3.36 -3.92 8.33
CA ALA A 33 -3.78 -4.56 9.55
C ALA A 33 -3.03 -5.89 9.75
N PHE A 34 -2.61 -6.18 10.97
CA PHE A 34 -1.97 -7.44 11.32
C PHE A 34 -2.24 -7.80 12.78
N PRO A 35 -2.11 -9.08 13.18
CA PRO A 35 -2.21 -9.49 14.57
C PRO A 35 -1.22 -8.75 15.46
N MET A 36 -1.63 -8.42 16.69
CA MET A 36 -0.78 -7.67 17.63
C MET A 36 0.53 -8.44 17.90
N ASP A 37 0.42 -9.75 18.10
CA ASP A 37 1.51 -10.67 18.41
C ASP A 37 2.36 -11.10 17.20
N LEU A 38 2.09 -10.56 16.01
CA LEU A 38 2.90 -10.82 14.83
C LEU A 38 4.35 -10.36 15.03
N ASP A 39 5.30 -11.18 14.57
CA ASP A 39 6.74 -10.87 14.60
C ASP A 39 7.01 -9.51 13.94
N VAL A 40 7.80 -8.67 14.61
CA VAL A 40 8.17 -7.32 14.15
C VAL A 40 8.78 -7.33 12.75
N ARG A 41 9.51 -8.39 12.38
CA ARG A 41 10.09 -8.52 11.04
C ARG A 41 9.02 -8.69 9.98
N ILE A 42 7.95 -9.43 10.26
CA ILE A 42 6.84 -9.62 9.32
C ILE A 42 6.04 -8.31 9.20
N LYS A 43 5.83 -7.57 10.30
CA LYS A 43 5.24 -6.23 10.27
C LYS A 43 6.04 -5.30 9.36
N ALA A 44 7.36 -5.27 9.53
CA ALA A 44 8.25 -4.48 8.68
C ALA A 44 8.18 -4.90 7.21
N THR A 45 8.11 -6.21 6.92
CA THR A 45 7.92 -6.72 5.56
C THR A 45 6.60 -6.24 4.94
N LEU A 46 5.49 -6.26 5.68
CA LEU A 46 4.19 -5.78 5.19
C LEU A 46 4.23 -4.27 4.88
N ILE A 47 4.90 -3.48 5.72
CA ILE A 47 5.11 -2.04 5.47
C ILE A 47 5.95 -1.83 4.21
N GLY A 48 7.05 -2.57 4.07
CA GLY A 48 7.90 -2.51 2.87
C GLY A 48 7.14 -2.93 1.60
N ALA A 49 6.26 -3.93 1.70
CA ALA A 49 5.41 -4.37 0.60
C ALA A 49 4.43 -3.27 0.15
N VAL A 50 3.89 -2.47 1.07
CA VAL A 50 3.02 -1.33 0.72
C VAL A 50 3.79 -0.28 -0.06
N PHE A 51 4.99 0.11 0.37
CA PHE A 51 5.82 1.05 -0.39
C PHE A 51 6.20 0.51 -1.77
N LEU A 52 6.49 -0.79 -1.87
CA LEU A 52 6.81 -1.42 -3.15
C LEU A 52 5.61 -1.41 -4.11
N ILE A 53 4.40 -1.67 -3.61
CA ILE A 53 3.17 -1.60 -4.41
C ILE A 53 2.94 -0.17 -4.90
N ASP A 54 3.10 0.83 -4.04
CA ASP A 54 2.97 2.24 -4.40
C ASP A 54 3.96 2.63 -5.52
N PHE A 55 5.25 2.32 -5.31
CA PHE A 55 6.33 2.55 -6.27
C PHE A 55 6.08 1.90 -7.64
N MET A 56 5.69 0.62 -7.66
CA MET A 56 5.55 -0.12 -8.92
C MET A 56 4.34 0.30 -9.75
N PHE A 57 3.29 0.87 -9.15
CA PHE A 57 2.01 1.08 -9.83
C PHE A 57 1.59 2.55 -9.94
N PHE A 58 2.16 3.46 -9.13
CA PHE A 58 1.67 4.85 -9.05
C PHE A 58 2.75 5.92 -9.28
N GLU A 59 4.04 5.61 -9.19
CA GLU A 59 5.09 6.59 -9.52
C GLU A 59 5.27 6.85 -11.03
N ASP A 60 4.79 5.97 -11.92
CA ASP A 60 5.01 6.06 -13.37
C ASP A 60 3.88 6.80 -14.15
N ASN A 61 2.94 7.44 -13.45
CA ASN A 61 1.78 8.10 -14.06
C ASN A 61 1.91 9.63 -14.20
N GLN A 62 3.09 10.22 -14.00
CA GLN A 62 3.31 11.61 -14.41
C GLN A 62 3.57 11.66 -15.92
N PRO A 63 2.65 12.18 -16.76
CA PRO A 63 3.00 12.48 -18.14
C PRO A 63 4.14 13.50 -18.10
N HIS A 64 5.30 13.13 -18.66
CA HIS A 64 6.27 14.12 -19.13
C HIS A 64 5.49 15.08 -20.02
N ARG A 65 5.17 16.27 -19.51
CA ARG A 65 4.89 17.41 -20.37
C ARG A 65 6.20 17.67 -21.12
N SER A 66 6.31 17.07 -22.29
CA SER A 66 7.13 17.61 -23.36
C SER A 66 6.49 18.95 -23.73
N ASP A 67 6.92 20.00 -23.05
CA ASP A 67 6.72 21.37 -23.49
C ASP A 67 7.54 21.52 -24.79
N ASP A 68 6.82 21.61 -25.91
CA ASP A 68 7.30 22.03 -27.23
C ASP A 68 6.62 23.37 -27.57
#